data_AF-A0A7X2MJB7-F1
#
_entry.id   AF-A0A7X2MJB7-F1
#
_cell.length_a   1.000
_cell.length_b   1.000
_cell.length_c   1.000
_cell.angle_alpha   90.00
_cell.angle_beta   90.00
_cell.angle_gamma   90.00
#
_symmetry.space_group_name_H-M   'P 1'
#
loop_
_entity.id
_entity.type
_entity.pdbx_description
1 polymer ?
#
loop_
_entity_poly.entity_id
_entity_poly.type
_entity_poly.pdbx_seq_one_letter_code
_entity_poly.pdbx_strand_id
1 'polypeptide(L)'
;MVDQSKETASTHETPDKLQRNLHNRHIQLIAIGGAIGTGLFMGSGKTISLAGPSIIFVYMIIGFMLFFVMRAMGELLLSNLEYKSFSDFAADLLGPWAGYFTGWTYWFCWVVTGIADVVAISAYFQLWFPGFSIWMSALLCVVVFLALNIATVKLFGEMEFWFAIIKIVAIVA
;
A
#
# COMPACT_ATOMS: atom_id res chain seq x y z
N MET A 1 29.16 -42.04 -41.08
CA MET A 1 28.12 -42.88 -40.43
C MET A 1 27.78 -42.15 -39.13
N VAL A 2 27.00 -41.08 -39.23
CA VAL A 2 25.53 -41.04 -38.97
C VAL A 2 25.25 -41.42 -37.52
N ASP A 3 24.94 -40.42 -36.68
CA ASP A 3 23.74 -40.27 -35.84
C ASP A 3 23.97 -39.11 -34.83
N GLN A 4 23.35 -37.94 -35.07
CA GLN A 4 22.21 -37.43 -34.28
C GLN A 4 22.36 -37.51 -32.76
N SER A 5 22.69 -36.38 -32.15
CA SER A 5 21.99 -35.93 -30.94
C SER A 5 21.89 -34.40 -30.96
N LYS A 6 20.77 -33.98 -31.52
CA LYS A 6 20.24 -32.62 -31.46
C LYS A 6 19.79 -32.37 -30.01
N GLU A 7 20.67 -31.86 -29.15
CA GLU A 7 20.25 -31.30 -27.86
C GLU A 7 19.66 -29.90 -28.08
N THR A 8 18.38 -29.89 -28.46
CA THR A 8 17.49 -28.78 -28.16
C THR A 8 17.07 -28.92 -26.70
N ALA A 9 17.57 -28.08 -25.77
CA ALA A 9 16.94 -27.94 -24.45
C ALA A 9 17.30 -26.61 -23.75
N SER A 10 16.29 -25.75 -23.69
CA SER A 10 16.05 -24.64 -22.75
C SER A 10 17.17 -23.64 -22.48
N THR A 11 17.12 -22.51 -23.21
CA THR A 11 17.41 -21.20 -22.63
C THR A 11 16.56 -21.07 -21.36
N HIS A 12 17.15 -21.24 -20.18
CA HIS A 12 16.53 -20.80 -18.94
C HIS A 12 16.45 -19.28 -19.00
N GLU A 13 15.28 -18.76 -19.35
CA GLU A 13 14.93 -17.36 -19.10
C GLU A 13 15.18 -17.12 -17.60
N THR A 14 16.23 -16.36 -17.31
CA THR A 14 16.50 -15.91 -15.95
C THR A 14 15.27 -15.10 -15.53
N PRO A 15 14.58 -15.45 -14.44
CA PRO A 15 13.40 -14.71 -14.03
C PRO A 15 13.82 -13.26 -13.83
N ASP A 16 13.14 -12.37 -14.55
CA ASP A 16 13.39 -10.94 -14.62
C ASP A 16 13.71 -10.40 -13.23
N LYS A 17 14.99 -10.12 -13.00
CA LYS A 17 15.50 -9.77 -11.67
C LYS A 17 15.03 -8.35 -11.40
N LEU A 18 13.90 -8.23 -10.69
CA LEU A 18 13.34 -6.98 -10.20
C LEU A 18 14.48 -6.05 -9.74
N GLN A 19 14.71 -4.97 -10.48
CA GLN A 19 15.83 -4.09 -10.21
C GLN A 19 15.61 -3.42 -8.84
N ARG A 20 16.35 -3.88 -7.82
CA ARG A 20 16.33 -3.32 -6.47
C ARG A 20 16.97 -1.94 -6.46
N ASN A 21 16.21 -0.94 -6.89
CA ASN A 21 16.63 0.46 -6.93
C ASN A 21 16.17 1.27 -5.70
N LEU A 22 15.34 0.70 -4.82
CA LEU A 22 14.92 1.37 -3.57
C LEU A 22 15.93 1.10 -2.45
N HIS A 23 16.53 2.19 -1.95
CA HIS A 23 17.38 2.15 -0.76
C HIS A 23 16.54 1.97 0.51
N ASN A 24 17.15 1.46 1.59
CA ASN A 24 16.44 1.16 2.86
C ASN A 24 15.69 2.39 3.41
N ARG A 25 16.24 3.58 3.23
CA ARG A 25 15.60 4.85 3.60
C ARG A 25 14.32 5.14 2.81
N HIS A 26 14.28 4.83 1.51
CA HIS A 26 13.07 4.98 0.70
C HIS A 26 11.98 4.03 1.19
N ILE A 27 12.33 2.79 1.49
CA ILE A 27 11.38 1.77 1.97
C ILE A 27 10.77 2.19 3.32
N GLN A 28 11.59 2.67 4.27
CA GLN A 28 11.10 3.17 5.55
C GLN A 28 10.19 4.38 5.42
N LEU A 29 10.53 5.34 4.56
CA LEU A 29 9.70 6.53 4.36
C LEU A 29 8.44 6.26 3.58
N ILE A 30 8.43 5.31 2.65
CA ILE A 30 7.21 4.81 2.01
C ILE A 30 6.32 4.14 3.07
N ALA A 31 6.88 3.33 3.97
CA ALA A 31 6.10 2.70 5.05
C ALA A 31 5.48 3.74 6.00
N ILE A 32 6.25 4.75 6.42
CA ILE A 32 5.76 5.84 7.28
C ILE A 32 4.75 6.71 6.53
N GLY A 33 5.06 7.12 5.29
CA GLY A 33 4.21 7.95 4.44
C GLY A 33 2.90 7.28 4.04
N GLY A 34 2.92 5.95 3.87
CA GLY A 34 1.72 5.13 3.66
C GLY A 34 0.89 4.96 4.92
N ALA A 35 1.53 4.81 6.10
CA ALA A 35 0.83 4.76 7.37
C ALA A 35 0.17 6.11 7.74
N ILE A 36 0.83 7.23 7.41
CA ILE A 36 0.29 8.59 7.56
C ILE A 36 -0.54 8.94 6.33
N GLY A 37 -1.78 8.44 6.33
CA GLY A 37 -2.70 8.55 5.19
C GLY A 37 -3.89 9.46 5.41
N THR A 38 -4.84 9.34 4.49
CA THR A 38 -6.17 9.99 4.52
C THR A 38 -6.94 9.69 5.81
N GLY A 39 -6.73 8.51 6.42
CA GLY A 39 -7.30 8.15 7.71
C GLY A 39 -6.89 9.09 8.85
N LEU A 40 -5.63 9.53 8.89
CA LEU A 40 -5.15 10.48 9.91
C LEU A 40 -5.54 11.93 9.59
N PHE A 41 -5.60 12.33 8.32
CA PHE A 41 -5.90 13.72 7.96
C PHE A 41 -7.40 14.02 7.86
N MET A 42 -8.17 13.15 7.20
CA MET A 42 -9.61 13.34 7.00
C MET A 42 -10.42 12.55 8.05
N GLY A 43 -9.99 11.34 8.39
CA GLY A 43 -10.71 10.47 9.34
C GLY A 43 -10.61 10.96 10.78
N SER A 44 -9.46 11.50 11.19
CA SER A 44 -9.23 11.92 12.57
C SER A 44 -10.21 13.00 13.02
N GLY A 45 -10.57 13.98 12.18
CA GLY A 45 -11.50 15.05 12.56
C GLY A 45 -12.85 14.51 13.06
N LYS A 46 -13.40 13.51 12.35
CA LYS A 46 -14.65 12.84 12.75
C LYS A 46 -14.46 11.99 14.01
N THR A 47 -13.35 11.26 14.12
CA THR A 47 -13.06 10.43 15.30
C THR A 47 -12.80 11.29 16.55
N ILE A 48 -12.12 12.44 16.40
CA ILE A 48 -11.87 13.42 17.48
C ILE A 48 -13.19 14.04 17.92
N SER A 49 -14.08 14.39 16.98
CA SER A 49 -15.41 14.91 17.32
C SER A 49 -16.24 13.91 18.12
N LEU A 50 -16.04 12.60 17.93
CA LEU A 50 -16.79 11.54 18.62
C LEU A 50 -16.15 11.15 19.96
N ALA A 51 -14.83 10.96 20.00
CA ALA A 51 -14.10 10.48 21.18
C ALA A 51 -13.58 11.62 22.09
N GLY A 52 -13.50 12.84 21.58
CA GLY A 52 -12.89 13.97 22.28
C GLY A 52 -11.41 13.72 22.61
N PRO A 53 -10.88 14.31 23.71
CA PRO A 53 -9.49 14.13 24.12
C PRO A 53 -9.09 12.67 24.40
N SER A 54 -10.07 11.78 24.62
CA SER A 54 -9.82 10.36 24.88
C SER A 54 -9.35 9.56 23.67
N ILE A 55 -9.36 10.15 22.46
CA ILE A 55 -8.89 9.51 21.23
C ILE A 55 -7.46 8.98 21.34
N ILE A 56 -6.61 9.62 22.15
CA ILE A 56 -5.23 9.19 22.38
C ILE A 56 -5.19 7.77 22.96
N PHE A 57 -6.10 7.46 23.91
CA PHE A 57 -6.19 6.11 24.48
C PHE A 57 -6.68 5.09 23.46
N VAL A 58 -7.63 5.48 22.61
CA VAL A 58 -8.13 4.63 21.51
C VAL A 58 -6.99 4.27 20.56
N TYR A 59 -6.22 5.26 20.11
CA TYR A 59 -5.06 5.03 19.24
C TYR A 59 -3.95 4.25 19.93
N MET A 60 -3.71 4.46 21.23
CA MET A 60 -2.71 3.71 21.98
C MET A 60 -3.07 2.22 22.05
N ILE A 61 -4.32 1.89 22.38
CA ILE A 61 -4.77 0.50 22.49
C ILE A 61 -4.75 -0.20 21.12
N ILE A 62 -5.30 0.45 20.09
CA ILE A 62 -5.34 -0.12 18.74
C ILE A 62 -3.92 -0.27 18.19
N GLY A 63 -3.08 0.77 18.34
CA GLY A 63 -1.69 0.75 17.88
C GLY A 63 -0.86 -0.32 18.58
N PHE A 64 -1.06 -0.52 19.88
CA PHE A 64 -0.42 -1.60 20.64
C PHE A 64 -0.79 -2.97 20.10
N MET A 65 -2.06 -3.24 19.84
CA MET A 65 -2.50 -4.52 19.27
C MET A 65 -1.98 -4.72 17.84
N LEU A 66 -2.04 -3.69 17.00
CA LEU A 66 -1.51 -3.74 15.63
C LEU A 66 0.00 -3.98 15.60
N PHE A 67 0.76 -3.46 16.56
CA PHE A 67 2.19 -3.73 16.67
C PHE A 67 2.48 -5.23 16.81
N PHE A 68 1.77 -5.95 17.68
CA PHE A 68 1.95 -7.41 17.81
C PHE A 68 1.58 -8.17 16.55
N VAL A 69 0.48 -7.79 15.88
CA VAL A 69 0.06 -8.41 14.62
C VAL A 69 1.14 -8.22 13.55
N MET A 70 1.62 -6.99 13.36
CA MET A 70 2.67 -6.70 12.37
C MET A 70 3.99 -7.40 12.71
N ARG A 71 4.32 -7.51 14.00
CA ARG A 71 5.53 -8.21 14.47
C ARG A 71 5.45 -9.70 14.15
N ALA A 72 4.33 -10.35 14.49
CA ALA A 72 4.11 -11.76 14.20
C ALA A 72 4.12 -12.03 12.68
N MET A 73 3.47 -11.18 11.88
CA MET A 73 3.49 -11.29 10.42
C MET A 73 4.91 -11.14 9.85
N GLY A 74 5.71 -10.21 10.38
CA GLY A 74 7.10 -10.03 9.95
C GLY A 74 7.99 -11.24 10.27
N GLU A 75 7.82 -11.85 11.44
CA GLU A 75 8.54 -13.07 11.81
C GLU A 75 8.16 -14.26 10.93
N LEU A 76 6.88 -14.34 10.54
CA LEU A 76 6.35 -15.39 9.68
C LEU A 76 6.82 -15.27 8.22
N LEU A 77 6.99 -14.04 7.71
CA LEU A 77 7.63 -13.82 6.41
C LEU A 77 9.14 -14.11 6.42
N LEU A 78 9.79 -13.99 7.58
CA LEU A 78 11.22 -14.31 7.72
C LEU A 78 11.49 -15.79 7.95
N SER A 79 10.49 -16.57 8.40
CA SER A 79 10.64 -18.01 8.62
C SER A 79 10.67 -18.80 7.32
N ASN A 80 9.98 -18.33 6.27
CA ASN A 80 10.03 -18.90 4.93
C ASN A 80 10.00 -17.79 3.87
N LEU A 81 11.13 -17.62 3.18
CA LEU A 81 11.32 -16.62 2.12
C LEU A 81 10.62 -16.98 0.81
N GLU A 82 10.06 -18.18 0.68
CA GLU A 82 9.23 -18.57 -0.47
C GLU A 82 7.87 -17.85 -0.45
N TYR A 83 7.40 -17.41 0.72
CA TYR A 83 6.18 -16.61 0.83
C TYR A 83 6.38 -15.23 0.21
N LYS A 84 5.58 -14.91 -0.81
CA LYS A 84 5.63 -13.62 -1.51
C LYS A 84 4.48 -12.70 -1.07
N SER A 85 3.40 -13.29 -0.55
CA SER A 85 2.19 -12.60 -0.11
C SER A 85 1.65 -13.18 1.19
N PHE A 86 0.84 -12.38 1.90
CA PHE A 86 0.13 -12.84 3.09
C PHE A 86 -0.85 -13.98 2.79
N SER A 87 -1.36 -14.03 1.56
CA SER A 87 -2.23 -15.12 1.10
C SER A 87 -1.48 -16.45 1.00
N ASP A 88 -0.17 -16.43 0.74
CA ASP A 88 0.63 -17.65 0.50
C ASP A 88 0.82 -18.42 1.80
N PHE A 89 1.22 -17.72 2.87
CA PHE A 89 1.36 -18.37 4.17
C PHE A 89 0.01 -18.73 4.79
N ALA A 90 -1.06 -17.98 4.49
CA ALA A 90 -2.40 -18.34 4.94
C ALA A 90 -2.86 -19.64 4.27
N ALA A 91 -2.55 -19.83 2.98
CA ALA A 91 -2.81 -21.07 2.27
C ALA A 91 -2.01 -22.25 2.84
N ASP A 92 -0.74 -22.03 3.17
CA ASP A 92 0.15 -23.09 3.67
C ASP A 92 -0.18 -23.49 5.12
N LEU A 93 -0.43 -22.52 6.01
CA LEU A 93 -0.65 -22.78 7.44
C LEU A 93 -2.09 -23.17 7.80
N LEU A 94 -3.10 -22.60 7.11
CA LEU A 94 -4.52 -22.79 7.44
C LEU A 94 -5.28 -23.58 6.34
N GLY A 95 -4.63 -23.82 5.20
CA GLY A 95 -5.16 -24.56 4.07
C GLY A 95 -5.60 -23.69 2.90
N PRO A 96 -5.82 -24.28 1.71
CA PRO A 96 -6.04 -23.53 0.47
C PRO A 96 -7.25 -22.58 0.49
N TRP A 97 -8.29 -22.92 1.26
CA TRP A 97 -9.49 -22.09 1.42
C TRP A 97 -9.18 -20.75 2.12
N ALA A 98 -8.27 -20.76 3.09
CA ALA A 98 -7.87 -19.58 3.84
C ALA A 98 -7.03 -18.64 2.98
N GLY A 99 -6.19 -19.20 2.11
CA GLY A 99 -5.49 -18.45 1.07
C GLY A 99 -6.48 -17.75 0.13
N TYR A 100 -7.43 -18.50 -0.44
CA TYR A 100 -8.45 -17.92 -1.32
C TYR A 100 -9.24 -16.79 -0.65
N PHE A 101 -9.73 -17.01 0.58
CA PHE A 101 -10.50 -16.01 1.32
C PHE A 101 -9.67 -14.77 1.64
N THR A 102 -8.43 -14.95 2.11
CA THR A 102 -7.51 -13.86 2.43
C THR A 102 -7.16 -13.05 1.19
N GLY A 103 -6.87 -13.72 0.07
CA GLY A 103 -6.56 -13.06 -1.21
C GLY A 103 -7.71 -12.17 -1.71
N TRP A 104 -8.94 -12.70 -1.72
CA TRP A 104 -10.11 -11.91 -2.14
C TRP A 104 -10.43 -10.76 -1.18
N THR A 105 -10.35 -11.01 0.13
CA THR A 105 -10.57 -9.97 1.15
C THR A 105 -9.53 -8.87 1.02
N TYR A 106 -8.27 -9.23 0.76
CA TYR A 106 -7.18 -8.29 0.54
C TYR A 106 -7.41 -7.43 -0.71
N TRP A 107 -7.79 -8.05 -1.83
CA TRP A 107 -8.13 -7.31 -3.05
C TRP A 107 -9.30 -6.35 -2.83
N PHE A 108 -10.37 -6.81 -2.18
CA PHE A 108 -11.54 -5.98 -1.88
C PHE A 108 -11.17 -4.80 -0.95
N CYS A 109 -10.34 -5.05 0.06
CA CYS A 109 -9.81 -4.01 0.95
C CYS A 109 -9.13 -2.91 0.14
N TRP A 110 -8.27 -3.27 -0.82
CA TRP A 110 -7.61 -2.27 -1.69
C TRP A 110 -8.57 -1.50 -2.59
N VAL A 111 -9.60 -2.15 -3.14
CA VAL A 111 -10.64 -1.46 -3.92
C VAL A 111 -11.38 -0.43 -3.06
N VAL A 112 -11.80 -0.83 -1.87
CA VAL A 112 -12.51 0.06 -0.93
C VAL A 112 -11.61 1.21 -0.48
N THR A 113 -10.36 0.95 -0.14
CA THR A 113 -9.38 1.98 0.21
C THR A 113 -9.16 2.96 -0.94
N GLY A 114 -9.01 2.47 -2.17
CA GLY A 114 -8.85 3.34 -3.34
C GLY A 114 -10.06 4.26 -3.55
N ILE A 115 -11.28 3.74 -3.38
CA ILE A 115 -12.50 4.58 -3.43
C ILE A 115 -12.50 5.61 -2.31
N ALA A 116 -12.14 5.22 -1.08
CA ALA A 116 -12.08 6.11 0.06
C ALA A 116 -11.07 7.27 -0.16
N ASP A 117 -9.91 6.97 -0.75
CA ASP A 117 -8.90 7.98 -1.07
C ASP A 117 -9.38 8.96 -2.16
N VAL A 118 -10.06 8.47 -3.20
CA VAL A 118 -10.67 9.34 -4.23
C VAL A 118 -11.73 10.25 -3.64
N VAL A 119 -12.57 9.74 -2.72
CA VAL A 119 -13.56 10.55 -1.99
C VAL A 119 -12.87 11.61 -1.14
N ALA A 120 -11.78 11.25 -0.44
CA ALA A 120 -11.02 12.19 0.37
C ALA A 120 -10.40 13.32 -0.47
N ILE A 121 -9.74 12.97 -1.57
CA ILE A 121 -9.16 13.95 -2.51
C ILE A 121 -10.24 14.88 -3.06
N SER A 122 -11.40 14.33 -3.44
CA SER A 122 -12.51 15.11 -3.99
C SER A 122 -13.07 16.08 -2.95
N ALA A 123 -13.16 15.67 -1.68
CA ALA A 123 -13.58 16.54 -0.58
C ALA A 123 -12.58 17.68 -0.33
N TYR A 124 -11.27 17.38 -0.29
CA TYR A 124 -10.23 18.43 -0.19
C TYR A 124 -10.26 19.38 -1.39
N PHE A 125 -10.48 18.86 -2.60
CA PHE A 125 -10.56 19.69 -3.80
C PHE A 125 -11.72 20.71 -3.72
N GLN A 126 -12.86 20.31 -3.16
CA GLN A 126 -13.99 21.21 -2.93
C GLN A 126 -13.72 22.26 -1.85
N LEU A 127 -12.90 21.96 -0.84
CA LEU A 127 -12.51 22.96 0.17
C LEU A 127 -11.73 24.12 -0.47
N TRP A 128 -10.92 23.85 -1.50
CA TRP A 128 -10.15 24.88 -2.21
C TRP A 128 -10.93 25.49 -3.38
N PHE A 129 -11.73 24.69 -4.07
CA PHE A 129 -12.55 25.10 -5.22
C PHE A 129 -14.03 24.75 -4.98
N PRO A 130 -14.76 25.55 -4.19
CA PRO A 130 -16.13 25.23 -3.75
C PRO A 130 -17.16 25.17 -4.89
N GLY A 131 -16.87 25.77 -6.05
CA GLY A 131 -17.73 25.70 -7.24
C GLY A 131 -17.50 24.48 -8.13
N PHE A 132 -16.53 23.61 -7.81
CA PHE A 132 -16.16 22.49 -8.69
C PHE A 132 -16.98 21.22 -8.40
N SER A 133 -17.46 20.56 -9.45
CA SER A 133 -18.28 19.35 -9.33
C SER A 133 -17.48 18.17 -8.79
N ILE A 134 -18.04 17.45 -7.82
CA ILE A 134 -17.38 16.32 -7.14
C ILE A 134 -17.05 15.16 -8.10
N TRP A 135 -17.91 14.93 -9.09
CA TRP A 135 -17.71 13.88 -10.09
C TRP A 135 -16.56 14.22 -11.04
N MET A 136 -16.37 15.51 -11.34
CA MET A 136 -15.26 15.97 -12.17
C MET A 136 -13.93 15.88 -11.42
N SER A 137 -13.88 16.20 -10.12
CA SER A 137 -12.65 16.06 -9.34
C SER A 137 -12.29 14.60 -9.11
N ALA A 138 -13.26 13.72 -8.89
CA ALA A 138 -13.04 12.28 -8.81
C ALA A 138 -12.50 11.70 -10.13
N LEU A 139 -13.10 12.07 -11.28
CA LEU A 139 -12.62 11.64 -12.59
C LEU A 139 -11.21 12.14 -12.88
N LEU A 140 -10.95 13.42 -12.60
CA LEU A 140 -9.62 14.02 -12.74
C LEU A 140 -8.58 13.27 -11.91
N CYS A 141 -8.91 12.96 -10.66
CA CYS A 141 -8.07 12.19 -9.75
C CYS A 141 -7.69 10.83 -10.35
N VAL A 142 -8.68 10.06 -10.83
CA VAL A 142 -8.45 8.76 -11.46
C VAL A 142 -7.57 8.87 -12.71
N VAL A 143 -7.82 9.87 -13.58
CA VAL A 143 -7.02 10.09 -14.79
C VAL A 143 -5.57 10.43 -14.45
N VAL A 144 -5.35 11.27 -13.44
CA VAL A 144 -3.99 11.61 -12.96
C VAL A 144 -3.30 10.38 -12.40
N PHE A 145 -3.97 9.58 -11.55
CA PHE A 145 -3.40 8.35 -11.03
C PHE A 145 -3.06 7.35 -12.14
N LEU A 146 -3.94 7.19 -13.13
CA LEU A 146 -3.66 6.34 -14.29
C LEU A 146 -2.46 6.83 -15.08
N ALA A 147 -2.34 8.13 -15.33
CA ALA A 147 -1.20 8.72 -16.02
C ALA A 147 0.11 8.51 -15.24
N LEU A 148 0.08 8.67 -13.91
CA LEU A 148 1.22 8.41 -13.03
C LEU A 148 1.56 6.92 -12.97
N ASN A 149 0.58 6.02 -13.02
CA ASN A 149 0.80 4.57 -13.03
C ASN A 149 1.58 4.11 -14.28
N ILE A 150 1.40 4.80 -15.40
CA ILE A 150 2.15 4.56 -16.64
C ILE A 150 3.58 5.15 -16.56
N ALA A 151 3.81 6.12 -15.68
CA ALA A 151 5.14 6.70 -15.47
C ALA A 151 6.06 5.74 -14.68
N THR A 152 7.36 5.75 -15.00
CA THR A 152 8.36 4.82 -14.48
C THR A 152 8.35 4.72 -12.94
N VAL A 153 8.30 3.50 -12.40
CA VAL A 153 8.33 3.13 -10.96
C VAL A 153 9.42 3.81 -10.13
N LYS A 154 10.54 4.21 -10.75
CA LYS A 154 11.61 4.96 -10.05
C LYS A 154 11.16 6.36 -9.61
N LEU A 155 10.41 7.04 -10.47
CA LEU A 155 9.88 8.38 -10.17
C LEU A 155 8.88 8.31 -9.00
N PHE A 156 8.09 7.24 -8.95
CA PHE A 156 7.13 7.01 -7.88
C PHE A 156 7.79 6.92 -6.50
N GLY A 157 8.88 6.15 -6.37
CA GLY A 157 9.59 6.01 -5.09
C GLY A 157 10.20 7.33 -4.59
N GLU A 158 10.70 8.19 -5.49
CA GLU A 158 11.21 9.51 -5.15
C GLU A 158 10.07 10.47 -4.78
N MET A 159 8.94 10.46 -5.50
CA MET A 159 7.77 11.28 -5.17
C MET A 159 7.17 10.93 -3.81
N GLU A 160 7.00 9.64 -3.51
CA GLU A 160 6.54 9.16 -2.19
C GLU A 160 7.46 9.63 -1.06
N PHE A 161 8.78 9.58 -1.26
CA PHE A 161 9.75 10.10 -0.31
C PHE A 161 9.52 11.60 -0.02
N TRP A 162 9.36 12.41 -1.05
CA TRP A 162 9.11 13.86 -0.89
C TRP A 162 7.74 14.13 -0.25
N PHE A 163 6.69 13.42 -0.64
CA PHE A 163 5.37 13.57 -0.04
C PHE A 163 5.33 13.14 1.43
N ALA A 164 6.04 12.08 1.80
CA ALA A 164 6.18 11.68 3.20
C ALA A 164 6.83 12.78 4.05
N ILE A 165 7.87 13.44 3.54
CA ILE A 165 8.51 14.57 4.22
C ILE A 165 7.51 15.72 4.41
N ILE A 166 6.78 16.11 3.37
CA ILE A 166 5.78 17.18 3.45
C ILE A 166 4.72 16.86 4.52
N LYS A 167 4.21 15.63 4.54
CA LYS A 167 3.23 15.18 5.55
C LYS A 167 3.77 15.29 6.97
N ILE A 168 5.01 14.83 7.21
CA ILE A 168 5.64 14.87 8.54
C ILE A 168 5.84 16.32 8.99
N VAL A 169 6.38 17.18 8.13
CA VAL A 169 6.58 18.60 8.44
C VAL A 169 5.25 19.28 8.75
N ALA A 170 4.19 19.00 7.98
CA ALA A 170 2.86 19.57 8.19
C ALA A 170 2.21 19.14 9.52
N ILE A 171 2.62 18.01 10.11
CA ILE A 171 2.11 17.55 11.42
C ILE A 171 2.90 18.20 12.57
N VAL A 172 4.21 18.45 12.38
CA VAL A 172 5.10 18.98 13.42
C VAL A 172 5.07 20.51 13.51
N ALA A 173 4.84 21.19 12.38
CA ALA A 173 4.74 22.65 12.29
C ALA A 173 3.39 23.18 12.82
#